data_AF-A0A3D0SC61-F1
#
_entry.id   AF-A0A3D0SC61-F1
#
_cell.length_a   1.000
_cell.length_b   1.000
_cell.length_c   1.000
_cell.angle_alpha   90.00
_cell.angle_beta   90.00
_cell.angle_gamma   90.00
#
_symmetry.space_group_name_H-M   'P 1'
#
loop_
_entity.id
_entity.type
_entity.pdbx_description
1 polymer ?
#
loop_
_entity_poly.entity_id
_entity_poly.type
_entity_poly.pdbx_seq_one_letter_code
_entity_poly.pdbx_strand_id
1 'polypeptide(L)'
;MKLRFSIRLQLLVLSLFLFAIPWLGYKYVWELEQYLRIGQEQTMIGTARAVATALHERPALFDSQSAYLQNVRPGTDLYAPPIDVPIQLDGRLQEWQAVSPLIQSYNEENVVTWFAEQNVPVTLSVEHMVGRYDQYFYAMFAVTDDKVVFRAPNSLSVDRSDHLLIGMLDAQDTLHRYIISPYDSGWVNAYQLDDNPGRFRAVDNALEIQGRWELTSTGYNVELRFPITMTSGALAFAIVDVDDPANRAKQYAVGTANPNQSDDLGTVVTPSPEIERILSGLRYADSRVWVIDKHKR
;
A
#
# COMPACT_ATOMS: atom_id res chain seq x y z
N MET A 1 -18.30 -74.46 43.02
CA MET A 1 -19.25 -74.42 41.88
C MET A 1 -18.45 -74.13 40.62
N LYS A 2 -18.22 -75.11 39.73
CA LYS A 2 -17.41 -74.91 38.50
C LYS A 2 -18.28 -74.19 37.46
N LEU A 3 -17.98 -72.92 37.16
CA LEU A 3 -18.60 -72.23 36.02
C LEU A 3 -18.29 -73.01 34.74
N ARG A 4 -19.30 -73.61 34.12
CA ARG A 4 -19.18 -74.22 32.80
C ARG A 4 -19.32 -73.13 31.75
N PHE A 5 -18.21 -72.78 31.10
CA PHE A 5 -18.22 -71.85 29.96
C PHE A 5 -18.94 -72.51 28.77
N SER A 6 -20.12 -72.01 28.43
CA SER A 6 -20.80 -72.41 27.20
C SER A 6 -20.19 -71.67 26.00
N ILE A 7 -20.23 -72.29 24.81
CA ILE A 7 -19.73 -71.69 23.56
C ILE A 7 -20.38 -70.32 23.29
N ARG A 8 -21.66 -70.15 23.64
CA ARG A 8 -22.38 -68.87 23.53
C ARG A 8 -21.77 -67.78 24.41
N LEU A 9 -21.35 -68.14 25.63
CA LEU A 9 -20.68 -67.21 26.54
C LEU A 9 -19.27 -66.86 26.03
N GLN A 10 -18.54 -67.82 25.47
CA GLN A 10 -17.21 -67.57 24.87
C GLN A 10 -17.29 -66.62 23.68
N LEU A 11 -18.25 -66.82 22.77
CA LEU A 11 -18.49 -65.95 21.63
C LEU A 11 -18.92 -64.54 22.07
N LEU A 12 -19.79 -64.43 23.08
CA LEU A 12 -20.21 -63.14 23.61
C LEU A 12 -19.02 -62.36 24.20
N VAL A 13 -18.16 -63.01 24.97
CA VAL A 13 -16.95 -62.39 25.54
C VAL A 13 -15.97 -61.96 24.43
N LEU A 14 -15.77 -62.80 23.41
CA LEU A 14 -14.90 -62.47 22.27
C LEU A 14 -15.44 -61.26 21.49
N SER A 15 -16.74 -61.23 21.21
CA SER A 15 -17.38 -60.11 20.52
C SER A 15 -17.33 -58.81 21.33
N LEU A 16 -17.53 -58.89 22.65
CA LEU A 16 -17.40 -57.73 23.54
C LEU A 16 -15.97 -57.19 23.54
N PHE A 17 -14.98 -58.08 23.57
CA PHE A 17 -13.57 -57.71 23.52
C PHE A 17 -13.22 -57.07 22.17
N LEU A 18 -13.68 -57.64 21.06
CA LEU A 18 -13.46 -57.08 19.73
C LEU A 18 -14.14 -55.70 19.57
N PHE A 19 -15.30 -55.49 20.20
CA PHE A 19 -15.99 -54.19 20.21
C PHE A 19 -15.32 -53.15 21.12
N ALA A 20 -14.63 -53.59 22.18
CA ALA A 20 -13.91 -52.67 23.07
C ALA A 20 -12.76 -51.95 22.34
N ILE A 21 -12.13 -52.60 21.36
CA ILE A 21 -11.01 -52.02 20.58
C ILE A 21 -11.41 -50.73 19.85
N PRO A 22 -12.42 -50.71 18.95
CA PRO A 22 -12.81 -49.48 18.26
C PRO A 22 -13.37 -48.42 19.21
N TRP A 23 -14.01 -48.80 20.31
CA TRP A 23 -14.50 -47.86 21.32
C TRP A 23 -13.35 -47.16 22.07
N LEU A 24 -12.33 -47.92 22.48
CA LEU A 24 -11.09 -47.39 23.06
C LEU A 24 -10.34 -46.51 22.06
N GLY A 25 -10.25 -46.93 20.79
CA GLY A 25 -9.65 -46.14 19.73
C GLY A 25 -10.35 -44.79 19.53
N TYR A 26 -11.68 -44.79 19.50
CA TYR A 26 -12.46 -43.55 19.42
C TYR A 26 -12.22 -42.64 20.61
N LYS A 27 -12.24 -43.19 21.84
CA LYS A 27 -11.96 -42.43 23.06
C LYS A 27 -10.56 -41.83 23.08
N TYR A 28 -9.56 -42.59 22.65
CA TYR A 28 -8.19 -42.12 22.57
C TYR A 28 -8.01 -40.97 21.58
N VAL A 29 -8.55 -41.11 20.36
CA VAL A 29 -8.48 -40.05 19.34
C VAL A 29 -9.19 -38.78 19.82
N TRP A 30 -10.36 -38.93 20.44
CA TRP A 30 -11.13 -37.81 20.99
C TRP A 30 -10.36 -37.05 22.09
N GLU A 31 -9.75 -37.79 23.03
CA GLU A 31 -8.94 -37.17 24.10
C GLU A 31 -7.68 -36.50 23.54
N LEU A 32 -7.04 -37.12 22.55
CA LEU A 32 -5.87 -36.55 21.89
C LEU A 32 -6.21 -35.27 21.12
N GLU A 33 -7.34 -35.23 20.41
CA GLU A 33 -7.86 -34.03 19.75
C GLU A 33 -8.10 -32.90 20.77
N GLN A 34 -8.82 -33.19 21.88
CA GLN A 34 -9.06 -32.20 22.92
C GLN A 34 -7.76 -31.67 23.51
N TYR A 35 -6.80 -32.55 23.82
CA TYR A 35 -5.53 -32.16 24.40
C TYR A 35 -4.73 -31.25 23.44
N LEU A 36 -4.64 -31.63 22.17
CA LEU A 36 -3.96 -30.83 21.15
C LEU A 36 -4.63 -29.48 20.94
N ARG A 37 -5.96 -29.45 20.84
CA ARG A 37 -6.74 -28.23 20.67
C ARG A 37 -6.54 -27.26 21.85
N ILE A 38 -6.61 -27.76 23.09
CA ILE A 38 -6.37 -26.95 24.29
C ILE A 38 -4.92 -26.44 24.31
N GLY A 39 -3.94 -27.27 23.95
CA GLY A 39 -2.55 -26.87 23.84
C GLY A 39 -2.32 -25.74 22.81
N GLN A 40 -2.96 -25.84 21.65
CA GLN A 40 -2.93 -24.81 20.61
C GLN A 40 -3.60 -23.52 21.06
N GLU A 41 -4.77 -23.61 21.71
CA GLU A 41 -5.49 -22.44 22.23
C GLU A 41 -4.67 -21.69 23.28
N GLN A 42 -4.06 -22.40 24.23
CA GLN A 42 -3.20 -21.79 25.25
C GLN A 42 -1.94 -21.15 24.64
N THR A 43 -1.35 -21.80 23.64
CA THR A 43 -0.20 -21.24 22.91
C THR A 43 -0.58 -19.96 22.16
N MET A 44 -1.75 -19.94 21.52
CA MET A 44 -2.26 -18.77 20.81
C MET A 44 -2.56 -17.61 21.76
N ILE A 45 -3.23 -17.87 22.88
CA ILE A 45 -3.50 -16.86 23.92
C ILE A 45 -2.19 -16.36 24.54
N GLY A 46 -1.23 -17.25 24.82
CA GLY A 46 0.08 -16.89 25.34
C GLY A 46 0.85 -15.97 24.39
N THR A 47 0.83 -16.29 23.09
CA THR A 47 1.45 -15.48 22.04
C THR A 47 0.79 -14.11 21.93
N ALA A 48 -0.55 -14.07 21.89
CA ALA A 48 -1.31 -12.82 21.86
C ALA A 48 -1.02 -11.96 23.10
N ARG A 49 -0.93 -12.56 24.29
CA ARG A 49 -0.58 -11.86 25.53
C ARG A 49 0.85 -11.33 25.49
N ALA A 50 1.81 -12.11 25.02
CA ALA A 50 3.21 -11.68 24.90
C ALA A 50 3.36 -10.50 23.93
N VAL A 51 2.71 -10.56 22.76
CA VAL A 51 2.67 -9.45 21.80
C VAL A 51 2.01 -8.23 22.43
N ALA A 52 0.85 -8.40 23.07
CA ALA A 52 0.14 -7.31 23.72
C ALA A 52 0.98 -6.64 24.82
N THR A 53 1.67 -7.42 25.67
CA THR A 53 2.58 -6.89 26.69
C THR A 53 3.74 -6.12 26.07
N ALA A 54 4.39 -6.68 25.04
CA ALA A 54 5.53 -6.05 24.38
C ALA A 54 5.16 -4.71 23.71
N LEU A 55 3.96 -4.60 23.15
CA LEU A 55 3.44 -3.37 22.58
C LEU A 55 2.95 -2.39 23.65
N HIS A 56 2.29 -2.87 24.70
CA HIS A 56 1.76 -2.04 25.79
C HIS A 56 2.85 -1.29 26.55
N GLU A 57 4.04 -1.89 26.72
CA GLU A 57 5.19 -1.25 27.36
C GLU A 57 5.84 -0.13 26.52
N ARG A 58 5.38 0.10 25.28
CA ARG A 58 5.96 1.07 24.35
C ARG A 58 4.89 1.94 23.67
N PRO A 59 4.19 2.81 24.42
CA PRO A 59 3.13 3.67 23.87
C PRO A 59 3.62 4.57 22.72
N ALA A 60 4.89 4.99 22.75
CA ALA A 60 5.51 5.80 21.70
C ALA A 60 5.55 5.14 20.32
N LEU A 61 5.38 3.81 20.22
CA LEU A 61 5.27 3.11 18.93
C LEU A 61 4.02 3.49 18.14
N PHE A 62 3.03 4.02 18.85
CA PHE A 62 1.77 4.42 18.27
C PHE A 62 1.74 5.93 18.01
N ASP A 63 2.69 6.71 18.54
CA ASP A 63 2.73 8.19 18.49
C ASP A 63 2.97 8.81 17.10
N SER A 64 3.17 8.00 16.05
CA SER A 64 3.23 8.50 14.67
C SER A 64 1.86 9.02 14.24
N GLN A 65 1.73 10.31 13.96
CA GLN A 65 0.47 10.99 13.60
C GLN A 65 -0.32 10.30 12.46
N SER A 66 0.36 9.63 11.53
CA SER A 66 -0.25 8.84 10.45
C SER A 66 -0.96 7.55 10.92
N ALA A 67 -0.60 7.00 12.09
CA ALA A 67 -1.27 5.84 12.70
C ALA A 67 -2.59 6.20 13.42
N TYR A 68 -2.88 7.49 13.62
CA TYR A 68 -4.02 7.97 14.41
C TYR A 68 -5.12 8.68 13.62
N LEU A 69 -5.13 8.58 12.29
CA LEU A 69 -6.15 9.23 11.49
C LEU A 69 -7.55 8.77 11.90
N GLN A 70 -8.42 9.72 12.25
CA GLN A 70 -9.78 9.42 12.68
C GLN A 70 -10.69 9.01 11.52
N ASN A 71 -10.40 9.45 10.29
CA ASN A 71 -11.21 9.21 9.10
C ASN A 71 -10.31 8.85 7.91
N VAL A 72 -10.46 7.64 7.38
CA VAL A 72 -9.78 7.19 6.15
C VAL A 72 -10.70 7.47 4.96
N ARG A 73 -10.17 8.05 3.88
CA ARG A 73 -10.87 8.30 2.62
C ARG A 73 -10.40 7.27 1.58
N PRO A 74 -11.23 6.26 1.24
CA PRO A 74 -10.88 5.27 0.22
C PRO A 74 -10.50 5.94 -1.12
N GLY A 75 -9.43 5.49 -1.75
CA GLY A 75 -8.89 6.06 -3.00
C GLY A 75 -7.95 7.24 -2.80
N THR A 76 -8.13 8.03 -1.74
CA THR A 76 -7.26 9.18 -1.40
C THR A 76 -6.10 8.77 -0.52
N ASP A 77 -6.34 7.96 0.51
CA ASP A 77 -5.29 7.49 1.41
C ASP A 77 -4.45 6.39 0.77
N LEU A 78 -3.14 6.47 0.98
CA LEU A 78 -2.15 5.62 0.32
C LEU A 78 -1.53 4.67 1.34
N TYR A 79 -1.68 3.37 1.12
CA TYR A 79 -1.00 2.38 1.95
C TYR A 79 0.38 2.09 1.38
N ALA A 80 1.43 2.36 2.17
CA ALA A 80 2.82 2.19 1.77
C ALA A 80 3.46 1.04 2.58
N PRO A 81 3.26 -0.23 2.18
CA PRO A 81 3.89 -1.37 2.83
C PRO A 81 5.41 -1.34 2.65
N PRO A 82 6.16 -2.02 3.54
CA PRO A 82 7.58 -2.28 3.29
C PRO A 82 7.73 -3.16 2.04
N ILE A 83 8.70 -2.81 1.21
CA ILE A 83 9.15 -3.61 0.06
C ILE A 83 10.46 -4.29 0.48
N ASP A 84 10.66 -5.56 0.13
CA ASP A 84 11.84 -6.32 0.55
C ASP A 84 13.11 -5.98 -0.24
N VAL A 85 12.95 -5.46 -1.45
CA VAL A 85 14.03 -5.10 -2.38
C VAL A 85 13.93 -3.63 -2.78
N PRO A 86 15.06 -2.94 -3.01
CA PRO A 86 15.01 -1.57 -3.51
C PRO A 86 14.43 -1.56 -4.93
N ILE A 87 13.49 -0.64 -5.19
CA ILE A 87 12.98 -0.42 -6.54
C ILE A 87 14.09 0.19 -7.40
N GLN A 88 14.38 -0.43 -8.52
CA GLN A 88 15.25 0.14 -9.55
C GLN A 88 14.42 1.11 -10.38
N LEU A 89 14.81 2.38 -10.41
CA LEU A 89 14.12 3.40 -11.20
C LEU A 89 14.47 3.24 -12.69
N ASP A 90 13.94 2.20 -13.34
CA ASP A 90 14.19 1.88 -14.74
C ASP A 90 12.91 1.91 -15.60
N GLY A 91 11.75 2.16 -14.97
CA GLY A 91 10.45 2.28 -15.62
C GLY A 91 9.77 0.93 -15.85
N ARG A 92 10.37 -0.16 -15.35
CA ARG A 92 9.82 -1.52 -15.46
C ARG A 92 9.23 -1.92 -14.12
N LEU A 93 7.93 -2.21 -14.11
CA LEU A 93 7.19 -2.42 -12.87
C LEU A 93 7.32 -3.85 -12.28
N GLN A 94 8.45 -4.53 -12.51
CA GLN A 94 8.61 -5.95 -12.16
C GLN A 94 8.71 -6.16 -10.65
N GLU A 95 9.46 -5.30 -9.97
CA GLU A 95 9.65 -5.30 -8.52
C GLU A 95 8.33 -5.05 -7.76
N TRP A 96 7.35 -4.40 -8.40
CA TRP A 96 6.04 -4.10 -7.82
C TRP A 96 5.10 -5.31 -7.78
N GLN A 97 5.42 -6.42 -8.46
CA GLN A 97 4.56 -7.61 -8.50
C GLN A 97 4.28 -8.19 -7.11
N ALA A 98 5.23 -8.09 -6.18
CA ALA A 98 5.09 -8.57 -4.80
C ALA A 98 3.94 -7.88 -4.05
N VAL A 99 3.63 -6.63 -4.40
CA VAL A 99 2.57 -5.82 -3.81
C VAL A 99 1.41 -5.56 -4.78
N SER A 100 1.34 -6.32 -5.89
CA SER A 100 0.31 -6.16 -6.91
C SER A 100 -1.14 -6.19 -6.41
N PRO A 101 -1.52 -6.96 -5.36
CA PRO A 101 -2.90 -6.94 -4.84
C PRO A 101 -3.32 -5.61 -4.20
N LEU A 102 -2.36 -4.70 -3.95
CA LEU A 102 -2.59 -3.40 -3.32
C LEU A 102 -2.64 -2.26 -4.35
N ILE A 103 -2.31 -2.54 -5.62
CA ILE A 103 -2.40 -1.56 -6.71
C ILE A 103 -3.84 -1.06 -6.82
N GLN A 104 -3.99 0.26 -6.88
CA GLN A 104 -5.27 0.92 -7.07
C GLN A 104 -5.37 1.46 -8.49
N SER A 105 -6.57 1.44 -9.06
CA SER A 105 -6.86 2.00 -10.38
C SER A 105 -7.63 3.31 -10.24
N TYR A 106 -7.21 4.32 -11.01
CA TYR A 106 -7.80 5.64 -11.07
C TYR A 106 -8.20 5.96 -12.52
N ASN A 107 -9.40 6.48 -12.73
CA ASN A 107 -9.95 6.76 -14.06
C ASN A 107 -10.87 8.00 -14.03
N GLU A 108 -11.86 8.06 -14.92
CA GLU A 108 -12.88 9.13 -14.97
C GLU A 108 -13.57 9.39 -13.62
N GLU A 109 -13.79 8.36 -12.80
CA GLU A 109 -14.38 8.50 -11.47
C GLU A 109 -13.45 9.23 -10.46
N ASN A 110 -12.18 9.39 -10.82
CA ASN A 110 -11.12 9.95 -9.99
C ASN A 110 -10.51 11.21 -10.62
N VAL A 111 -11.28 11.95 -11.43
CA VAL A 111 -10.86 13.28 -11.87
C VAL A 111 -10.89 14.25 -10.70
N VAL A 112 -9.71 14.72 -10.29
CA VAL A 112 -9.51 15.61 -9.14
C VAL A 112 -9.50 17.09 -9.53
N THR A 113 -9.34 17.40 -10.81
CA THR A 113 -9.38 18.78 -11.34
C THR A 113 -9.79 18.77 -12.81
N TRP A 114 -10.70 19.67 -13.17
CA TRP A 114 -11.03 20.00 -14.55
C TRP A 114 -10.41 21.35 -14.91
N PHE A 115 -9.58 21.40 -15.94
CA PHE A 115 -8.95 22.64 -16.43
C PHE A 115 -9.66 23.20 -17.67
N ALA A 116 -10.15 22.31 -18.53
CA ALA A 116 -11.01 22.62 -19.67
C ALA A 116 -12.49 22.66 -19.27
N GLU A 117 -13.37 22.98 -20.22
CA GLU A 117 -14.82 22.87 -20.03
C GLU A 117 -15.20 21.43 -19.67
N GLN A 118 -16.10 21.27 -18.69
CA GLN A 118 -16.67 19.97 -18.31
C GLN A 118 -17.36 19.39 -19.55
N ASN A 119 -16.88 18.22 -20.04
CA ASN A 119 -17.41 17.34 -21.11
C ASN A 119 -16.33 16.78 -22.07
N VAL A 120 -15.04 17.05 -21.84
CA VAL A 120 -13.99 16.33 -22.58
C VAL A 120 -13.96 14.86 -22.11
N PRO A 121 -14.00 13.85 -23.01
CA PRO A 121 -13.92 12.45 -22.63
C PRO A 121 -12.63 12.16 -21.87
N VAL A 122 -12.73 11.43 -20.75
CA VAL A 122 -11.55 11.00 -19.99
C VAL A 122 -11.03 9.71 -20.59
N THR A 123 -9.87 9.78 -21.25
CA THR A 123 -9.16 8.64 -21.85
C THR A 123 -8.06 8.11 -20.95
N LEU A 124 -7.56 8.96 -20.04
CA LEU A 124 -6.49 8.64 -19.12
C LEU A 124 -6.94 7.69 -17.99
N SER A 125 -6.16 6.64 -17.75
CA SER A 125 -6.28 5.80 -16.55
C SER A 125 -4.92 5.49 -15.95
N VAL A 126 -4.88 5.37 -14.63
CA VAL A 126 -3.64 5.23 -13.86
C VAL A 126 -3.78 4.05 -12.91
N GLU A 127 -2.89 3.08 -13.01
CA GLU A 127 -2.62 2.16 -11.92
C GLU A 127 -1.51 2.73 -11.05
N HIS A 128 -1.72 2.77 -9.74
CA HIS A 128 -0.81 3.40 -8.80
C HIS A 128 -0.59 2.56 -7.56
N MET A 129 0.65 2.59 -7.05
CA MET A 129 1.04 2.02 -5.77
C MET A 129 2.17 2.83 -5.14
N VAL A 130 2.16 2.91 -3.81
CA VAL A 130 3.27 3.45 -3.02
C VAL A 130 3.86 2.32 -2.20
N GLY A 131 5.16 2.34 -1.98
CA GLY A 131 5.79 1.46 -1.00
C GLY A 131 6.99 2.12 -0.36
N ARG A 132 7.52 1.45 0.65
CA ARG A 132 8.65 1.95 1.42
C ARG A 132 9.80 0.97 1.36
N TYR A 133 11.00 1.49 1.12
CA TYR A 133 12.23 0.75 1.33
C TYR A 133 13.22 1.66 2.07
N ASP A 134 13.67 1.21 3.24
CA ASP A 134 14.56 1.97 4.12
C ASP A 134 13.98 3.35 4.53
N GLN A 135 14.69 4.45 4.21
CA GLN A 135 14.31 5.84 4.49
C GLN A 135 13.64 6.55 3.29
N TYR A 136 13.21 5.79 2.29
CA TYR A 136 12.61 6.32 1.06
C TYR A 136 11.21 5.78 0.82
N PHE A 137 10.34 6.66 0.34
CA PHE A 137 9.15 6.26 -0.37
C PHE A 137 9.46 6.04 -1.84
N TYR A 138 8.76 5.06 -2.39
CA TYR A 138 8.70 4.77 -3.80
C TYR A 138 7.26 4.85 -4.25
N ALA A 139 7.04 5.36 -5.46
CA ALA A 139 5.73 5.39 -6.07
C ALA A 139 5.83 4.91 -7.51
N MET A 140 4.87 4.12 -7.96
CA MET A 140 4.73 3.76 -9.36
C MET A 140 3.41 4.27 -9.93
N PHE A 141 3.43 4.52 -11.23
CA PHE A 141 2.28 4.91 -12.03
C PHE A 141 2.38 4.16 -13.35
N ALA A 142 1.44 3.26 -13.64
CA ALA A 142 1.24 2.73 -14.98
C ALA A 142 0.11 3.54 -15.63
N VAL A 143 0.46 4.45 -16.52
CA VAL A 143 -0.49 5.36 -17.16
C VAL A 143 -0.86 4.82 -18.54
N THR A 144 -2.15 4.66 -18.75
CA THR A 144 -2.73 4.46 -20.08
C THR A 144 -3.29 5.79 -20.56
N ASP A 145 -2.84 6.22 -21.72
CA ASP A 145 -3.08 7.53 -22.31
C ASP A 145 -3.08 7.37 -23.84
N ASP A 146 -4.07 7.95 -24.52
CA ASP A 146 -4.18 7.87 -25.97
C ASP A 146 -3.20 8.81 -26.69
N LYS A 147 -2.71 9.87 -26.02
CA LYS A 147 -1.80 10.82 -26.64
C LYS A 147 -0.83 11.52 -25.66
N VAL A 148 0.32 10.87 -25.50
CA VAL A 148 1.45 11.43 -24.77
C VAL A 148 2.10 12.62 -25.51
N VAL A 149 2.10 13.79 -24.87
CA VAL A 149 2.74 15.04 -25.27
C VAL A 149 3.84 15.39 -24.27
N PHE A 150 5.10 15.27 -24.71
CA PHE A 150 6.26 15.74 -23.94
C PHE A 150 6.39 17.27 -23.91
N ARG A 151 7.11 17.74 -22.89
CA ARG A 151 7.52 19.14 -22.76
C ARG A 151 8.40 19.54 -23.93
N ALA A 152 8.08 20.68 -24.56
CA ALA A 152 8.90 21.18 -25.65
C ALA A 152 10.31 21.58 -25.15
N PRO A 153 11.41 21.25 -25.86
CA PRO A 153 12.78 21.50 -25.40
C PRO A 153 13.10 22.95 -25.00
N ASN A 154 12.43 23.92 -25.64
CA ASN A 154 12.63 25.35 -25.38
C ASN A 154 11.53 25.95 -24.48
N SER A 155 10.66 25.13 -23.87
CA SER A 155 9.57 25.60 -23.02
C SER A 155 10.04 25.84 -21.60
N LEU A 156 9.92 27.07 -21.11
CA LEU A 156 10.08 27.38 -19.69
C LEU A 156 8.89 26.89 -18.85
N SER A 157 7.70 26.76 -19.46
CA SER A 157 6.52 26.20 -18.79
C SER A 157 6.71 24.72 -18.51
N VAL A 158 6.36 24.33 -17.28
CA VAL A 158 6.42 22.95 -16.76
C VAL A 158 5.06 22.26 -16.76
N ASP A 159 3.99 22.95 -17.16
CA ASP A 159 2.59 22.47 -17.06
C ASP A 159 1.87 22.45 -18.41
N ARG A 160 2.62 22.41 -19.52
CA ARG A 160 2.11 22.46 -20.91
C ARG A 160 2.44 21.19 -21.71
N SER A 161 2.42 20.07 -21.01
CA SER A 161 2.69 18.71 -21.46
C SER A 161 2.01 17.76 -20.49
N ASP A 162 1.99 16.46 -20.76
CA ASP A 162 1.66 15.51 -19.70
C ASP A 162 2.68 15.63 -18.58
N HIS A 163 2.18 15.58 -17.35
CA HIS A 163 2.99 15.76 -16.16
C HIS A 163 2.36 15.12 -14.94
N LEU A 164 3.22 14.80 -13.99
CA LEU A 164 2.83 14.34 -12.66
C LEU A 164 2.93 15.50 -11.68
N LEU A 165 1.86 15.75 -10.95
CA LEU A 165 1.81 16.65 -9.81
C LEU A 165 1.91 15.87 -8.50
N ILE A 166 2.63 16.45 -7.55
CA ILE A 166 2.81 15.90 -6.21
C ILE A 166 2.54 17.00 -5.19
N GLY A 167 1.68 16.73 -4.21
CA GLY A 167 1.40 17.64 -3.10
C GLY A 167 1.73 16.94 -1.80
N MET A 168 2.48 17.59 -0.91
CA MET A 168 2.85 17.03 0.39
C MET A 168 2.71 18.08 1.48
N LEU A 169 2.32 17.68 2.69
CA LEU A 169 2.50 18.54 3.87
C LEU A 169 3.81 18.20 4.57
N ASP A 170 4.58 19.22 4.94
CA ASP A 170 5.74 19.03 5.81
C ASP A 170 5.34 18.90 7.29
N ALA A 171 6.34 18.78 8.17
CA ALA A 171 6.14 18.69 9.62
C ALA A 171 5.56 19.97 10.27
N GLN A 172 5.44 21.07 9.52
CA GLN A 172 4.81 22.32 9.95
C GLN A 172 3.42 22.50 9.29
N ASP A 173 2.86 21.44 8.69
CA ASP A 173 1.60 21.46 7.93
C ASP A 173 1.62 22.44 6.74
N THR A 174 2.80 22.75 6.22
CA THR A 174 2.94 23.61 5.03
C THR A 174 2.85 22.76 3.77
N LEU A 175 1.99 23.17 2.83
CA LEU A 175 1.83 22.51 1.54
C LEU A 175 3.01 22.82 0.61
N HIS A 176 3.76 21.78 0.27
CA HIS A 176 4.77 21.80 -0.79
C HIS A 176 4.23 21.11 -2.02
N ARG A 177 4.43 21.72 -3.19
CA ARG A 177 3.96 21.20 -4.47
C ARG A 177 5.13 20.98 -5.40
N TYR A 178 5.12 19.86 -6.09
CA TYR A 178 6.14 19.47 -7.05
C TYR A 178 5.51 19.04 -8.36
N ILE A 179 6.28 19.19 -9.44
CA ILE A 179 5.87 18.82 -10.79
C ILE A 179 6.99 18.08 -11.50
N ILE A 180 6.65 17.01 -12.20
CA ILE A 180 7.55 16.27 -13.08
C ILE A 180 6.97 16.36 -14.49
N SER A 181 7.71 17.05 -15.37
CA SER A 181 7.31 17.31 -16.76
C SER A 181 8.47 16.92 -17.69
N PRO A 182 8.43 15.69 -18.26
CA PRO A 182 9.53 15.14 -19.06
C PRO A 182 9.68 15.84 -20.41
N TYR A 183 10.93 15.97 -20.86
CA TYR A 183 11.24 16.37 -22.25
C TYR A 183 11.23 15.17 -23.21
N ASP A 184 11.48 13.97 -22.71
CA ASP A 184 11.50 12.70 -23.43
C ASP A 184 11.40 11.54 -22.42
N SER A 185 11.28 10.31 -22.90
CA SER A 185 11.44 9.09 -22.11
C SER A 185 12.84 9.03 -21.49
N GLY A 186 12.93 8.84 -20.18
CA GLY A 186 14.21 8.74 -19.49
C GLY A 186 14.19 9.15 -18.03
N TRP A 187 15.35 9.61 -17.56
CA TRP A 187 15.50 10.18 -16.22
C TRP A 187 14.78 11.52 -16.13
N VAL A 188 14.02 11.69 -15.06
CA VAL A 188 13.28 12.91 -14.77
C VAL A 188 13.58 13.40 -13.36
N ASN A 189 13.54 14.72 -13.18
CA ASN A 189 13.63 15.37 -11.88
C ASN A 189 12.35 16.16 -11.64
N ALA A 190 11.99 16.31 -10.37
CA ALA A 190 10.90 17.20 -10.02
C ALA A 190 11.37 18.66 -9.90
N TYR A 191 10.43 19.56 -10.14
CA TYR A 191 10.57 20.98 -9.84
C TYR A 191 9.62 21.34 -8.71
N GLN A 192 10.08 22.14 -7.75
CA GLN A 192 9.21 22.75 -6.77
C GLN A 192 8.41 23.86 -7.44
N LEU A 193 7.10 23.86 -7.21
CA LEU A 193 6.19 24.91 -7.66
C LEU A 193 6.14 26.05 -6.63
N ASP A 194 5.76 27.23 -7.09
CA ASP A 194 5.53 28.39 -6.22
C ASP A 194 4.39 28.13 -5.19
N ASP A 195 4.30 28.93 -4.13
CA ASP A 195 3.31 28.70 -3.06
C ASP A 195 1.86 29.01 -3.46
N ASN A 196 1.61 29.63 -4.62
CA ASN A 196 0.25 29.95 -5.06
C ASN A 196 -0.41 28.73 -5.74
N PRO A 197 -1.41 28.09 -5.12
CA PRO A 197 -2.03 26.86 -5.61
C PRO A 197 -2.66 26.97 -7.00
N GLY A 198 -2.98 28.19 -7.46
CA GLY A 198 -3.52 28.44 -8.81
C GLY A 198 -2.46 28.61 -9.90
N ARG A 199 -1.16 28.54 -9.56
CA ARG A 199 -0.04 28.70 -10.50
C ARG A 199 0.85 27.47 -10.52
N PHE A 200 1.42 27.21 -11.69
CA PHE A 200 2.33 26.09 -11.96
C PHE A 200 3.68 26.61 -12.44
N ARG A 201 4.26 27.58 -11.70
CA ARG A 201 5.58 28.09 -12.00
C ARG A 201 6.62 27.33 -11.18
N ALA A 202 7.58 26.71 -11.86
CA ALA A 202 8.76 26.16 -11.21
C ALA A 202 9.61 27.27 -10.58
N VAL A 203 9.96 27.11 -9.30
CA VAL A 203 10.81 28.04 -8.54
C VAL A 203 12.17 27.44 -8.22
N ASP A 204 12.26 26.13 -8.05
CA ASP A 204 13.52 25.42 -7.79
C ASP A 204 13.48 23.97 -8.32
N ASN A 205 14.64 23.32 -8.37
CA ASN A 205 14.74 21.88 -8.62
C ASN A 205 14.60 21.12 -7.29
N ALA A 206 13.75 20.10 -7.26
CA ALA A 206 13.61 19.19 -6.12
C ALA A 206 14.40 17.91 -6.39
N LEU A 207 15.73 18.00 -6.24
CA LEU A 207 16.67 16.92 -6.58
C LEU A 207 16.53 15.68 -5.69
N GLU A 208 15.88 15.82 -4.54
CA GLU A 208 15.53 14.72 -3.65
C GLU A 208 14.45 13.80 -4.25
N ILE A 209 13.62 14.32 -5.16
CA ILE A 209 12.61 13.57 -5.88
C ILE A 209 13.20 13.13 -7.22
N GLN A 210 13.60 11.87 -7.27
CA GLN A 210 14.16 11.26 -8.46
C GLN A 210 13.10 10.41 -9.14
N GLY A 211 13.09 10.42 -10.47
CA GLY A 211 12.16 9.57 -11.20
C GLY A 211 12.70 9.04 -12.51
N ARG A 212 12.00 8.03 -13.00
CA ARG A 212 12.16 7.45 -14.32
C ARG A 212 10.80 7.47 -15.02
N TRP A 213 10.78 7.99 -16.23
CA TRP A 213 9.61 8.04 -17.10
C TRP A 213 9.90 7.18 -18.32
N GLU A 214 9.12 6.13 -18.56
CA GLU A 214 9.37 5.19 -19.63
C GLU A 214 8.11 5.01 -20.48
N LEU A 215 8.22 5.31 -21.77
CA LEU A 215 7.10 5.10 -22.70
C LEU A 215 6.72 3.62 -22.79
N THR A 216 5.42 3.36 -22.91
CA THR A 216 4.87 2.03 -23.19
C THR A 216 4.09 2.04 -24.50
N SER A 217 3.55 0.89 -24.90
CA SER A 217 2.70 0.80 -26.09
C SER A 217 1.33 1.48 -25.93
N THR A 218 0.93 1.82 -24.71
CA THR A 218 -0.41 2.33 -24.37
C THR A 218 -0.37 3.63 -23.56
N GLY A 219 0.80 4.23 -23.37
CA GLY A 219 0.99 5.40 -22.51
C GLY A 219 2.42 5.42 -21.97
N TYR A 220 2.59 5.39 -20.64
CA TYR A 220 3.90 5.43 -20.01
C TYR A 220 3.88 4.93 -18.56
N ASN A 221 5.04 4.49 -18.07
CA ASN A 221 5.27 4.22 -16.67
C ASN A 221 6.09 5.34 -16.03
N VAL A 222 5.76 5.66 -14.79
CA VAL A 222 6.56 6.56 -13.95
C VAL A 222 6.92 5.85 -12.67
N GLU A 223 8.19 5.85 -12.30
CA GLU A 223 8.66 5.41 -11.00
C GLU A 223 9.36 6.56 -10.30
N LEU A 224 9.03 6.78 -9.03
CA LEU A 224 9.61 7.84 -8.21
C LEU A 224 10.28 7.29 -6.96
N ARG A 225 11.28 8.03 -6.48
CA ARG A 225 11.87 7.88 -5.15
C ARG A 225 12.04 9.23 -4.49
N PHE A 226 11.63 9.35 -3.23
CA PHE A 226 11.86 10.54 -2.41
C PHE A 226 12.00 10.19 -0.92
N PRO A 227 12.75 10.98 -0.12
CA PRO A 227 12.90 10.73 1.31
C PRO A 227 11.57 10.77 2.07
N ILE A 228 11.40 9.86 3.04
CA ILE A 228 10.22 9.84 3.92
C ILE A 228 10.04 11.15 4.70
N THR A 229 11.12 11.86 4.97
CA THR A 229 11.14 13.12 5.72
C THR A 229 10.55 14.31 4.96
N MET A 230 10.27 14.17 3.65
CA MET A 230 9.64 15.24 2.87
C MET A 230 8.17 15.45 3.20
N THR A 231 7.53 14.47 3.84
CA THR A 231 6.11 14.54 4.23
C THR A 231 5.95 14.21 5.70
N SER A 232 5.00 14.88 6.37
CA SER A 232 4.50 14.52 7.70
C SER A 232 3.52 13.33 7.67
N GLY A 233 3.21 12.83 6.47
CA GLY A 233 2.27 11.75 6.24
C GLY A 233 1.18 12.13 5.24
N ALA A 234 0.96 13.42 4.93
CA ALA A 234 -0.02 13.82 3.92
C ALA A 234 0.62 13.94 2.52
N LEU A 235 0.01 13.29 1.53
CA LEU A 235 0.51 13.17 0.16
C LEU A 235 -0.64 13.03 -0.84
N ALA A 236 -0.50 13.65 -2.00
CA ALA A 236 -1.38 13.46 -3.15
C ALA A 236 -0.58 13.39 -4.44
N PHE A 237 -1.05 12.57 -5.37
CA PHE A 237 -0.53 12.46 -6.72
C PHE A 237 -1.65 12.69 -7.72
N ALA A 238 -1.35 13.39 -8.82
CA ALA A 238 -2.25 13.47 -9.96
C ALA A 238 -1.48 13.55 -11.27
N ILE A 239 -1.91 12.77 -12.25
CA ILE A 239 -1.46 12.86 -13.64
C ILE A 239 -2.35 13.87 -14.34
N VAL A 240 -1.73 14.86 -14.98
CA VAL A 240 -2.42 15.89 -15.76
C VAL A 240 -2.26 15.60 -17.24
N ASP A 241 -3.38 15.65 -17.93
CA ASP A 241 -3.51 15.29 -19.34
C ASP A 241 -3.41 16.51 -20.28
N VAL A 242 -2.62 16.38 -21.35
CA VAL A 242 -2.46 17.35 -22.43
C VAL A 242 -2.36 16.65 -23.80
N ASP A 243 -3.49 16.45 -24.49
CA ASP A 243 -3.45 15.83 -25.82
C ASP A 243 -2.93 16.70 -26.97
N ASP A 244 -3.11 18.02 -26.93
CA ASP A 244 -2.83 18.86 -28.12
C ASP A 244 -1.39 19.42 -28.08
N PRO A 245 -0.46 18.95 -28.94
CA PRO A 245 0.93 19.43 -28.94
C PRO A 245 1.07 20.88 -29.43
N ALA A 246 0.06 21.44 -30.09
CA ALA A 246 0.03 22.83 -30.56
C ALA A 246 -0.62 23.76 -29.52
N ASN A 247 -1.85 23.46 -29.09
CA ASN A 247 -2.55 24.29 -28.12
C ASN A 247 -2.00 24.12 -26.69
N ARG A 248 -1.54 22.91 -26.35
CA ARG A 248 -0.94 22.54 -25.06
C ARG A 248 -1.77 23.03 -23.88
N ALA A 249 -3.08 22.84 -23.98
CA ALA A 249 -4.05 23.16 -22.95
C ALA A 249 -4.24 21.91 -22.08
N LYS A 250 -4.18 22.08 -20.76
CA LYS A 250 -4.51 21.03 -19.80
C LYS A 250 -5.99 20.71 -19.91
N GLN A 251 -6.34 19.43 -19.92
CA GLN A 251 -7.74 19.00 -19.96
C GLN A 251 -8.28 18.78 -18.55
N TYR A 252 -7.72 17.81 -17.86
CA TYR A 252 -8.11 17.37 -16.53
C TYR A 252 -6.92 16.73 -15.81
N ALA A 253 -7.09 16.40 -14.54
CA ALA A 253 -6.14 15.62 -13.76
C ALA A 253 -6.83 14.43 -13.09
N VAL A 254 -6.25 13.24 -13.23
CA VAL A 254 -6.70 12.01 -12.57
C VAL A 254 -5.69 11.62 -11.51
N GLY A 255 -6.15 11.27 -10.31
CA GLY A 255 -5.23 10.97 -9.23
C GLY A 255 -5.88 10.61 -7.90
N THR A 256 -5.05 10.56 -6.88
CA THR A 256 -5.42 10.16 -5.52
C THR A 256 -6.22 11.28 -4.83
N ALA A 257 -5.82 12.53 -5.05
CA ALA A 257 -6.49 13.74 -4.61
C ALA A 257 -5.97 14.96 -5.39
N ASN A 258 -6.53 16.15 -5.15
CA ASN A 258 -6.03 17.39 -5.75
C ASN A 258 -4.73 17.84 -5.07
N PRO A 259 -3.56 17.81 -5.75
CA PRO A 259 -2.28 18.15 -5.13
C PRO A 259 -2.12 19.65 -4.81
N ASN A 260 -3.07 20.48 -5.24
CA ASN A 260 -3.07 21.92 -5.00
C ASN A 260 -3.91 22.36 -3.79
N GLN A 261 -4.58 21.43 -3.10
CA GLN A 261 -5.48 21.71 -1.98
C GLN A 261 -5.06 20.90 -0.76
N SER A 262 -4.57 21.56 0.30
CA SER A 262 -4.08 20.90 1.52
C SER A 262 -5.11 19.96 2.14
N ASP A 263 -6.39 20.35 2.12
CA ASP A 263 -7.49 19.63 2.79
C ASP A 263 -7.95 18.38 2.02
N ASP A 264 -7.52 18.26 0.77
CA ASP A 264 -7.81 17.12 -0.10
C ASP A 264 -6.75 16.02 0.01
N LEU A 265 -5.53 16.35 0.45
CA LEU A 265 -4.42 15.39 0.51
C LEU A 265 -4.82 14.13 1.31
N GLY A 266 -4.48 12.99 0.73
CA GLY A 266 -4.59 11.71 1.42
C GLY A 266 -3.46 11.54 2.41
N THR A 267 -3.61 10.55 3.29
CA THR A 267 -2.52 10.19 4.21
C THR A 267 -1.84 8.92 3.77
N VAL A 268 -0.51 8.90 3.89
CA VAL A 268 0.32 7.73 3.73
C VAL A 268 0.33 6.94 5.03
N VAL A 269 -0.26 5.75 4.99
CA VAL A 269 -0.28 4.82 6.11
C VAL A 269 0.88 3.84 5.93
N THR A 270 1.90 3.97 6.79
CA THR A 270 3.00 3.01 6.90
C THR A 270 2.85 2.19 8.18
N PRO A 271 3.02 0.86 8.15
CA PRO A 271 3.25 0.10 9.37
C PRO A 271 4.46 0.66 10.14
N SER A 272 4.40 0.69 11.48
CA SER A 272 5.56 1.09 12.29
C SER A 272 6.68 0.04 12.15
N PRO A 273 7.89 0.41 11.69
CA PRO A 273 9.02 -0.51 11.58
C PRO A 273 9.38 -1.17 12.93
N GLU A 274 9.20 -0.44 14.02
CA GLU A 274 9.43 -0.93 15.37
C GLU A 274 8.38 -1.96 15.80
N ILE A 275 7.11 -1.77 15.45
CA ILE A 275 6.06 -2.78 15.65
C ILE A 275 6.39 -4.02 14.84
N GLU A 276 6.75 -3.87 13.56
CA GLU A 276 7.15 -5.00 12.71
C GLU A 276 8.34 -5.77 13.28
N ARG A 277 9.35 -5.07 13.82
CA ARG A 277 10.51 -5.69 14.46
C ARG A 277 10.15 -6.46 15.73
N ILE A 278 9.19 -5.98 16.51
CA ILE A 278 8.68 -6.71 17.67
C ILE A 278 7.91 -7.96 17.21
N LEU A 279 7.07 -7.82 16.19
CA LEU A 279 6.29 -8.93 15.64
C LEU A 279 7.19 -10.01 15.02
N SER A 280 8.22 -9.62 14.26
CA SER A 280 9.15 -10.57 13.63
C SER A 280 9.95 -11.37 14.66
N GLY A 281 10.33 -10.76 15.78
CA GLY A 281 10.99 -11.45 16.90
C GLY A 281 10.08 -12.38 17.71
N LEU A 282 8.75 -12.26 17.57
CA LEU A 282 7.75 -13.06 18.28
C LEU A 282 7.04 -14.09 17.39
N ARG A 283 7.45 -14.22 16.11
CA ARG A 283 6.87 -15.21 15.18
C ARG A 283 7.19 -16.64 15.64
N TYR A 284 6.17 -17.36 16.08
CA TYR A 284 6.20 -18.83 16.16
C TYR A 284 5.85 -19.44 14.80
N ALA A 285 6.44 -20.61 14.50
CA ALA A 285 6.08 -21.40 13.32
C ALA A 285 4.56 -21.60 13.25
N ASP A 286 3.97 -21.37 12.08
CA ASP A 286 2.53 -21.50 11.79
C ASP A 286 1.58 -20.54 12.51
N SER A 287 2.04 -19.32 12.85
CA SER A 287 1.16 -18.26 13.41
C SER A 287 1.15 -16.98 12.55
N ARG A 288 -0.04 -16.39 12.36
CA ARG A 288 -0.21 -15.06 11.74
C ARG A 288 -0.71 -14.08 12.79
N VAL A 289 0.08 -13.06 13.08
CA VAL A 289 -0.25 -12.01 14.05
C VAL A 289 -0.62 -10.75 13.28
N TRP A 290 -1.72 -10.13 13.67
CA TRP A 290 -2.15 -8.81 13.20
C TRP A 290 -2.25 -7.90 14.39
N VAL A 291 -1.70 -6.70 14.28
CA VAL A 291 -1.93 -5.62 15.25
C VAL A 291 -2.92 -4.70 14.59
N ILE A 292 -4.13 -4.64 15.15
CA ILE A 292 -5.18 -3.79 14.62
C ILE A 292 -5.40 -2.55 15.50
N ASP A 293 -5.59 -1.40 14.88
CA ASP A 293 -5.97 -0.18 15.57
C ASP A 293 -7.46 -0.19 15.99
N LYS A 294 -7.90 0.88 16.67
CA LYS A 294 -9.31 1.06 17.10
C LYS A 294 -10.31 1.12 15.93
N HIS A 295 -9.84 1.28 14.71
CA HIS A 295 -10.61 1.30 13.47
C HIS A 295 -10.52 -0.04 12.69
N LYS A 296 -9.93 -1.09 13.31
CA LYS A 296 -9.74 -2.42 12.74
C LYS A 296 -8.76 -2.47 11.56
N ARG A 297 -7.78 -1.57 11.53
CA ARG A 297 -6.64 -1.59 10.59
C ARG A 297 -5.49 -2.38 11.16
#